data_AF-A0A5C6ZMF3-F1
#
_entry.id   AF-A0A5C6ZMF3-F1
#
_cell.length_a   1.000
_cell.length_b   1.000
_cell.length_c   1.000
_cell.angle_alpha   90.00
_cell.angle_beta   90.00
_cell.angle_gamma   90.00
#
_symmetry.space_group_name_H-M   'P 1'
#
loop_
_entity.id
_entity.type
_entity.pdbx_description
1 polymer ?
#
loop_
_entity_poly.entity_id
_entity_poly.type
_entity_poly.pdbx_seq_one_letter_code
_entity_poly.pdbx_strand_id
1 'polypeptide(L)'
;MDTDDLSTEAYKGIIIESEKFNRDLTLQFGVLASACKDEEDYLNKSEQLISELRSCDKEDLIYIFFGNLPDIKSLNLTLDRITENIDSVRKTPKEQRHYEF
;
A
#
# COMPACT_ATOMS: atom_id res chain seq x y z
N MET A 1 8.31 -10.70 -5.00
CA MET A 1 7.46 -10.49 -6.19
C MET A 1 7.69 -9.07 -6.68
N ASP A 2 7.33 -8.72 -7.90
CA ASP A 2 7.24 -7.31 -8.30
C ASP A 2 5.78 -6.83 -8.21
N THR A 3 5.56 -5.54 -8.37
CA THR A 3 4.22 -4.95 -8.47
C THR A 3 3.45 -5.45 -9.68
N ASP A 4 4.13 -5.91 -10.73
CA ASP A 4 3.52 -6.55 -11.91
C ASP A 4 2.94 -7.95 -11.62
N ASP A 5 3.35 -8.58 -10.50
CA ASP A 5 2.80 -9.87 -10.06
C ASP A 5 1.48 -9.70 -9.25
N LEU A 6 1.06 -8.46 -8.98
CA LEU A 6 -0.18 -8.17 -8.26
C LEU A 6 -1.38 -8.36 -9.17
N SER A 7 -2.49 -8.80 -8.57
CA SER A 7 -3.79 -8.68 -9.24
C SER A 7 -4.10 -7.22 -9.52
N THR A 8 -4.86 -6.96 -10.57
CA THR A 8 -5.36 -5.64 -10.92
C THR A 8 -6.10 -5.01 -9.74
N GLU A 9 -6.82 -5.80 -8.94
CA GLU A 9 -7.49 -5.35 -7.73
C GLU A 9 -6.51 -4.89 -6.66
N ALA A 10 -5.47 -5.67 -6.35
CA ALA A 10 -4.45 -5.29 -5.36
C ALA A 10 -3.61 -4.09 -5.84
N TYR A 11 -3.20 -4.10 -7.11
CA TYR A 11 -2.45 -3.00 -7.72
C TYR A 11 -3.25 -1.70 -7.69
N LYS A 12 -4.51 -1.71 -8.11
CA LYS A 12 -5.36 -0.50 -8.06
C LYS A 12 -5.67 -0.09 -6.62
N GLY A 13 -5.92 -1.06 -5.74
CA GLY A 13 -6.30 -0.84 -4.35
C GLY A 13 -5.20 -0.24 -3.50
N ILE A 14 -3.93 -0.52 -3.83
CA ILE A 14 -2.78 -0.13 -3.01
C ILE A 14 -1.84 0.82 -3.77
N ILE A 15 -1.30 0.40 -4.92
CA ILE A 15 -0.32 1.19 -5.68
C ILE A 15 -0.97 2.44 -6.29
N ILE A 16 -2.10 2.30 -6.97
CA ILE A 16 -2.77 3.46 -7.58
C ILE A 16 -3.40 4.37 -6.51
N GLU A 17 -3.97 3.82 -5.45
CA GLU A 17 -4.54 4.65 -4.36
C GLU A 17 -3.45 5.44 -3.62
N SER A 18 -2.27 4.84 -3.39
CA SER A 18 -1.13 5.58 -2.82
C SER A 18 -0.60 6.66 -3.77
N GLU A 19 -0.55 6.42 -5.09
CA GLU A 19 -0.04 7.40 -6.08
C GLU A 19 -0.94 8.64 -6.15
N LYS A 20 -2.26 8.47 -5.99
CA LYS A 20 -3.21 9.60 -5.90
C LYS A 20 -2.90 10.53 -4.74
N PHE A 21 -2.28 10.02 -3.67
CA PHE A 21 -1.89 10.80 -2.51
C PHE A 21 -0.49 11.38 -2.68
N ASN A 22 0.51 10.51 -2.83
CA ASN A 22 1.91 10.92 -2.85
C ASN A 22 2.82 9.78 -3.36
N ARG A 23 3.76 10.11 -4.25
CA ARG A 23 4.74 9.16 -4.82
C ARG A 23 5.64 8.49 -3.80
N ASP A 24 5.99 9.17 -2.73
CA ASP A 24 6.83 8.63 -1.66
C ASP A 24 6.09 7.52 -0.91
N LEU A 25 4.76 7.65 -0.73
CA LEU A 25 3.92 6.58 -0.19
C LEU A 25 3.85 5.40 -1.15
N THR A 26 3.68 5.66 -2.45
CA THR A 26 3.71 4.62 -3.50
C THR A 26 5.02 3.87 -3.52
N LEU A 27 6.14 4.58 -3.33
CA LEU A 27 7.46 3.96 -3.25
C LEU A 27 7.55 2.98 -2.08
N GLN A 28 7.02 3.32 -0.89
CA GLN A 28 7.02 2.40 0.24
C GLN A 28 6.29 1.09 -0.10
N PHE A 29 5.10 1.18 -0.71
CA PHE A 29 4.33 0.00 -1.12
C PHE A 29 4.95 -0.75 -2.31
N GLY A 30 5.63 -0.07 -3.22
CA GLY A 30 6.34 -0.68 -4.34
C GLY A 30 7.57 -1.46 -3.87
N VAL A 31 8.39 -0.86 -3.00
CA VAL A 31 9.55 -1.54 -2.38
C VAL A 31 9.09 -2.73 -1.56
N LEU A 32 7.97 -2.60 -0.84
CA LEU A 32 7.42 -3.70 -0.05
C LEU A 32 7.13 -4.95 -0.90
N ALA A 33 6.63 -4.79 -2.13
CA ALA A 33 6.33 -5.92 -3.03
C ALA A 33 7.56 -6.80 -3.26
N SER A 34 8.74 -6.19 -3.46
CA SER A 34 10.01 -6.91 -3.65
C SER A 34 10.37 -7.84 -2.47
N ALA A 35 9.91 -7.49 -1.26
CA ALA A 35 10.12 -8.26 -0.04
C ALA A 35 8.99 -9.28 0.27
N CYS A 36 8.01 -9.43 -0.63
CA CYS A 36 6.88 -10.34 -0.47
C CYS A 36 7.01 -11.58 -1.33
N LYS A 37 6.55 -12.72 -0.81
CA LYS A 37 6.58 -14.00 -1.51
C LYS A 37 5.50 -14.12 -2.58
N ASP A 38 4.30 -13.66 -2.23
CA ASP A 38 3.09 -13.70 -3.04
C ASP A 38 2.16 -12.55 -2.65
N GLU A 39 1.05 -12.39 -3.37
CA GLU A 39 0.07 -11.32 -3.10
C GLU A 39 -0.51 -11.40 -1.68
N GLU A 40 -0.71 -12.59 -1.10
CA GLU A 40 -1.28 -12.68 0.25
C GLU A 40 -0.28 -12.15 1.30
N ASP A 41 1.00 -12.51 1.17
CA ASP A 41 2.08 -11.95 1.97
C ASP A 41 2.16 -10.42 1.78
N TYR A 42 1.96 -9.94 0.55
CA TYR A 42 1.91 -8.51 0.25
C TYR A 42 0.75 -7.78 0.94
N LEU A 43 -0.47 -8.33 0.90
CA LEU A 43 -1.62 -7.74 1.58
C LEU A 43 -1.39 -7.69 3.11
N ASN A 44 -0.89 -8.78 3.69
CA ASN A 44 -0.60 -8.85 5.13
C ASN A 44 0.46 -7.82 5.55
N LYS A 45 1.56 -7.72 4.80
CA LYS A 45 2.63 -6.76 5.09
C LYS A 45 2.22 -5.32 4.79
N SER A 46 1.32 -5.10 3.83
CA SER A 46 0.76 -3.78 3.56
C SER A 46 -0.05 -3.26 4.76
N GLU A 47 -0.83 -4.11 5.42
CA GLU A 47 -1.51 -3.75 6.66
C GLU A 47 -0.53 -3.44 7.81
N GLN A 48 0.57 -4.18 7.90
CA GLN A 48 1.64 -3.91 8.88
C GLN A 48 2.27 -2.54 8.62
N LEU A 49 2.65 -2.26 7.36
CA LEU A 49 3.18 -0.95 6.97
C LEU A 49 2.20 0.18 7.27
N ILE A 50 0.91 -0.01 7.02
CA ILE A 50 -0.13 0.97 7.39
C ILE A 50 -0.14 1.21 8.90
N SER A 51 -0.07 0.15 9.72
CA SER A 51 -0.01 0.28 11.17
C SER A 51 1.24 1.01 11.63
N GLU A 52 2.39 0.74 11.02
CA GLU A 52 3.66 1.41 11.30
C GLU A 52 3.56 2.90 10.98
N LEU A 53 3.11 3.26 9.77
CA LEU A 53 2.94 4.64 9.32
C LEU A 53 1.99 5.46 10.22
N ARG A 54 0.95 4.83 10.79
CA ARG A 54 0.04 5.48 11.76
C ARG A 54 0.71 5.74 13.11
N SER A 55 1.72 4.94 13.46
CA SER A 55 2.44 5.04 14.72
C SER A 55 3.67 5.96 14.66
N CYS A 56 4.16 6.23 13.46
CA CYS A 56 5.28 7.13 13.22
C CYS A 56 5.03 8.53 13.75
N ASP A 57 6.05 9.11 14.37
CA ASP A 57 6.02 10.52 14.72
C ASP A 57 6.36 11.41 13.51
N LYS A 58 6.46 12.72 13.76
CA LYS A 58 6.75 13.69 12.70
C LYS A 58 8.14 13.48 12.08
N GLU A 59 9.15 13.12 12.87
CA GLU A 59 10.52 12.94 12.40
C GLU A 59 10.64 11.68 11.55
N ASP A 60 9.99 10.60 11.98
CA ASP A 60 9.87 9.36 11.21
C ASP A 60 9.20 9.63 9.86
N LEU A 61 8.07 10.34 9.84
CA LEU A 61 7.36 10.66 8.61
C LEU A 61 8.18 11.58 7.69
N ILE A 62 8.95 12.52 8.24
CA ILE A 62 9.88 13.32 7.44
C ILE A 62 10.91 12.43 6.78
N TYR A 63 11.47 11.45 7.50
CA TYR A 63 12.46 10.53 6.95
C TYR A 63 11.85 9.64 5.84
N ILE A 64 10.68 9.05 6.08
CA ILE A 64 9.97 8.18 5.14
C ILE A 64 9.59 8.91 3.85
N PHE A 65 9.19 10.18 3.97
CA PHE A 65 8.80 11.04 2.85
C PHE A 65 9.95 11.96 2.40
N PHE A 66 11.21 11.54 2.60
CA PHE A 66 12.41 12.18 2.04
C PHE A 66 12.52 13.70 2.29
N GLY A 67 12.15 14.15 3.48
CA GLY A 67 12.14 15.56 3.89
C GLY A 67 10.78 16.24 3.77
N ASN A 68 9.81 15.63 3.08
CA ASN A 68 8.51 16.20 2.80
C ASN A 68 7.45 15.69 3.78
N LEU A 69 7.28 16.36 4.91
CA LEU A 69 6.23 15.98 5.86
C LEU A 69 4.84 15.97 5.16
N PRO A 70 4.16 14.82 5.09
CA PRO A 70 2.82 14.75 4.52
C PRO A 70 1.79 15.47 5.40
N ASP A 71 0.66 15.87 4.80
CA ASP A 71 -0.51 16.22 5.60
C ASP A 71 -1.05 14.98 6.31
N ILE A 72 -0.98 14.98 7.65
CA ILE A 72 -1.29 13.81 8.48
C ILE A 72 -2.75 13.37 8.34
N LYS A 73 -3.67 14.32 8.16
CA LYS A 73 -5.10 13.99 7.98
C LYS A 73 -5.33 13.28 6.66
N SER A 74 -4.75 13.81 5.59
CA SER A 74 -4.85 13.23 4.24
C SER A 74 -4.12 11.89 4.16
N LEU A 75 -2.96 11.75 4.83
CA LEU A 75 -2.26 10.47 4.95
C LEU A 75 -3.16 9.42 5.58
N ASN A 76 -3.71 9.70 6.78
CA ASN A 76 -4.56 8.73 7.47
C ASN A 76 -5.80 8.35 6.66
N LEU A 77 -6.44 9.31 5.99
CA LEU A 77 -7.58 9.03 5.11
C LEU A 77 -7.20 8.11 3.95
N THR A 78 -6.03 8.33 3.32
CA THR A 78 -5.52 7.44 2.28
C THR A 78 -5.23 6.05 2.84
N LEU A 79 -4.61 5.96 4.02
CA LEU A 79 -4.34 4.67 4.67
C LEU A 79 -5.62 3.91 5.02
N ASP A 80 -6.67 4.60 5.47
CA ASP A 80 -7.99 3.98 5.69
C ASP A 80 -8.56 3.40 4.40
N ARG A 81 -8.50 4.14 3.27
CA ARG A 81 -8.96 3.64 1.96
C ARG A 81 -8.16 2.44 1.48
N ILE A 82 -6.84 2.44 1.66
CA ILE A 82 -6.00 1.29 1.30
C ILE A 82 -6.40 0.07 2.14
N THR A 83 -6.66 0.23 3.44
CA THR A 83 -7.17 -0.86 4.29
C THR A 83 -8.52 -1.39 3.78
N GLU A 84 -9.47 -0.51 3.46
CA GLU A 84 -10.77 -0.91 2.90
C GLU A 84 -10.63 -1.63 1.54
N ASN A 85 -9.68 -1.20 0.71
CA ASN A 85 -9.36 -1.84 -0.55
C ASN A 85 -8.76 -3.25 -0.33
N ILE A 86 -7.83 -3.41 0.62
CA ILE A 86 -7.26 -4.72 0.99
C ILE A 86 -8.37 -5.68 1.43
N ASP A 87 -9.29 -5.22 2.29
CA ASP A 87 -10.46 -6.02 2.70
C ASP A 87 -11.33 -6.44 1.52
N SER A 88 -11.48 -5.55 0.54
CA SER A 88 -12.24 -5.83 -0.68
C SER A 88 -11.53 -6.86 -1.57
N VAL A 89 -10.21 -6.74 -1.73
CA VAL A 89 -9.38 -7.72 -2.47
C VAL A 89 -9.47 -9.10 -1.81
N ARG A 90 -9.41 -9.18 -0.48
CA ARG A 90 -9.54 -10.44 0.26
C ARG A 90 -10.91 -11.10 0.12
N LYS A 91 -11.98 -10.30 -0.01
CA LYS A 91 -13.34 -10.81 -0.26
C LYS A 91 -13.50 -11.38 -1.67
N THR A 92 -12.69 -10.93 -2.62
CA THR A 92 -12.63 -11.49 -3.97
C THR A 92 -11.83 -12.80 -3.95
N PRO A 93 -12.44 -13.95 -4.31
CA PRO A 93 -11.73 -15.22 -4.46
C PRO A 93 -10.53 -15.08 -5.38
N LYS A 94 -9.42 -15.76 -5.09
CA LYS A 94 -8.18 -15.66 -5.88
C LYS A 94 -8.40 -16.00 -7.35
N GLU A 95 -9.30 -16.94 -7.63
CA GLU A 95 -9.66 -17.38 -8.98
C GLU A 95 -10.45 -16.34 -9.78
N GLN A 96 -10.98 -15.31 -9.10
CA GLN A 96 -11.75 -14.21 -9.70
C GLN A 96 -10.94 -12.91 -9.81
N ARG A 97 -9.68 -12.91 -9.33
CA ARG A 97 -8.77 -11.76 -9.45
C ARG A 97 -8.19 -11.71 -10.87
N HIS A 98 -7.96 -10.49 -11.35
CA HIS A 98 -7.44 -10.27 -12.70
C HIS A 98 -5.93 -10.05 -12.65
N TYR A 99 -5.20 -10.58 -13.62
CA TYR A 99 -3.76 -10.36 -13.76
C TYR A 99 -3.53 -9.91 -15.22
N GLU A 100 -3.07 -8.67 -15.39
CA GLU A 100 -2.69 -8.14 -16.71
C GLU A 100 -1.22 -8.49 -16.93
N PHE A 101 -0.92 -9.25 -17.98
CA PHE A 101 0.44 -9.64 -18.39
C PHE A 101 1.05 -8.63 -19.36
#